data_AF-A0AA97IXY5-F1
#
_entry.id   AF-A0AA97IXY5-F1
#
_cell.length_a   1.000
_cell.length_b   1.000
_cell.length_c   1.000
_cell.angle_alpha   90.00
_cell.angle_beta   90.00
_cell.angle_gamma   90.00
#
_symmetry.space_group_name_H-M   'P 1'
#
loop_
_entity.id
_entity.type
_entity.pdbx_description
1 polymer ?
#
loop_
_entity_poly.entity_id
_entity_poly.type
_entity_poly.pdbx_seq_one_letter_code
_entity_poly.pdbx_strand_id
1 'polypeptide(L)'
;MSDTEEVEQVEERKPRVPTLTAPKIPEGEKVDFDDIQKKRQNKDLIELQALIDSHFEARKKEEEELMALKERIEKRRTERADQQRIRAEKEKERQARLAEEKARREEDEAKRRAEDDMKKKKALSSMGATYSSYLAKADQKRGKKQTARELKKKVLADRRKPLNIDHLSEDKLREKAKEMWDWLCHLETEKYEYLEKMKRQKYDILSLRCRVEAISKFSKKAGAKGKVGGRWK
;
A
#
# COMPACT_ATOMS: atom_id res chain seq x y z
N MET A 1 68.13 8.26 33.11
CA MET A 1 67.94 7.96 34.55
C MET A 1 67.26 6.60 34.59
N SER A 2 67.90 5.50 34.21
CA SER A 2 69.13 4.89 34.76
C SER A 2 68.90 4.38 36.18
N ASP A 3 68.58 3.10 36.33
CA ASP A 3 68.76 2.28 37.55
C ASP A 3 68.53 0.80 37.19
N THR A 4 69.62 0.01 37.11
CA THR A 4 70.16 -0.97 38.11
C THR A 4 69.42 -2.33 38.06
N GLU A 5 70.09 -3.37 37.51
CA GLU A 5 70.66 -4.55 38.22
C GLU A 5 69.55 -5.45 38.81
N GLU A 6 69.40 -6.73 38.46
CA GLU A 6 70.39 -7.80 38.68
C GLU A 6 70.18 -8.98 37.71
N VAL A 7 71.32 -9.58 37.37
CA VAL A 7 71.48 -10.83 36.65
C VAL A 7 71.79 -11.90 37.70
N GLU A 8 70.99 -12.96 37.80
CA GLU A 8 71.40 -14.18 38.50
C GLU A 8 71.83 -15.23 37.46
N GLN A 9 73.14 -15.50 37.45
CA GLN A 9 73.81 -16.48 36.62
C GLN A 9 73.66 -17.87 37.26
N VAL A 10 73.28 -18.87 36.47
CA VAL A 10 73.67 -20.26 36.73
C VAL A 10 74.43 -20.76 35.52
N GLU A 11 75.75 -20.90 35.70
CA GLU A 11 76.64 -21.59 34.77
C GLU A 11 76.25 -23.05 34.63
N GLU A 12 76.22 -23.56 33.39
CA GLU A 12 76.66 -24.93 33.16
C GLU A 12 77.30 -25.12 31.77
N ARG A 13 78.64 -25.15 31.79
CA ARG A 13 79.56 -25.95 30.97
C ARG A 13 79.32 -26.03 29.45
N LYS A 14 80.25 -25.46 28.68
CA LYS A 14 80.58 -25.94 27.31
C LYS A 14 81.35 -27.27 27.40
N PRO A 15 80.88 -28.37 26.77
CA PRO A 15 81.74 -29.45 26.34
C PRO A 15 82.09 -29.27 24.85
N ARG A 16 83.28 -29.74 24.49
CA ARG A 16 84.00 -29.55 23.24
C ARG A 16 83.18 -29.97 22.00
N VAL A 17 83.25 -29.16 20.94
CA VAL A 17 82.76 -29.49 19.60
C VAL A 17 83.44 -30.77 19.08
N PRO A 18 82.70 -31.84 18.75
CA PRO A 18 83.24 -32.95 17.98
C PRO A 18 83.43 -32.47 16.54
N THR A 19 84.63 -32.65 16.00
CA THR A 19 84.95 -32.47 14.58
C THR A 19 84.03 -33.36 13.75
N LEU A 20 83.11 -32.74 12.99
CA LEU A 20 82.27 -33.38 11.99
C LEU A 20 83.18 -33.97 10.90
N THR A 21 83.50 -35.25 11.03
CA THR A 21 84.03 -36.07 9.95
C THR A 21 82.91 -36.28 8.95
N ALA A 22 83.12 -35.83 7.72
CA ALA A 22 82.15 -35.97 6.63
C ALA A 22 81.69 -37.44 6.51
N PRO A 23 80.37 -37.70 6.48
CA PRO A 23 79.84 -39.05 6.29
C PRO A 23 80.41 -39.66 5.01
N LYS A 24 81.12 -40.78 5.18
CA LYS A 24 81.63 -41.62 4.10
C LYS A 24 80.42 -42.09 3.28
N ILE A 25 80.32 -41.64 2.03
CA ILE A 25 79.30 -42.11 1.07
C ILE A 25 79.55 -43.60 0.86
N PRO A 26 78.58 -44.49 1.12
CA PRO A 26 78.68 -45.88 0.72
C PRO A 26 78.73 -45.94 -0.81
N GLU A 27 79.82 -46.46 -1.36
CA GLU A 27 79.93 -46.81 -2.76
C GLU A 27 78.89 -47.88 -3.11
N GLY A 28 78.12 -47.62 -4.17
CA GLY A 28 77.60 -48.70 -5.02
C GLY A 28 76.22 -49.26 -4.70
N GLU A 29 75.21 -48.41 -4.50
CA GLU A 29 73.84 -48.80 -4.88
C GLU A 29 73.49 -48.05 -6.15
N LYS A 30 73.34 -48.78 -7.26
CA LYS A 30 72.86 -48.19 -8.52
C LYS A 30 71.56 -47.48 -8.20
N VAL A 31 71.60 -46.15 -8.22
CA VAL A 31 70.41 -45.30 -8.11
C VAL A 31 69.49 -45.72 -9.24
N ASP A 32 68.45 -46.49 -8.91
CA ASP A 32 67.53 -47.02 -9.91
C ASP A 32 66.62 -45.87 -10.35
N PHE A 33 66.98 -45.23 -11.47
CA PHE A 33 66.27 -44.07 -12.00
C PHE A 33 64.78 -44.35 -12.22
N ASP A 34 64.43 -45.61 -12.47
CA ASP A 34 63.05 -46.07 -12.62
C ASP A 34 62.28 -46.07 -11.28
N ASP A 35 62.96 -46.38 -10.16
CA ASP A 35 62.38 -46.30 -8.81
C ASP A 35 62.18 -44.85 -8.35
N ILE A 36 63.13 -43.96 -8.69
CA ILE A 36 62.96 -42.51 -8.45
C ILE A 36 61.77 -41.95 -9.22
N GLN A 37 61.61 -42.35 -10.49
CA GLN A 37 60.51 -41.90 -11.32
C GLN A 37 59.16 -42.43 -10.80
N LYS A 38 59.07 -43.70 -10.39
CA LYS A 38 57.87 -44.27 -9.75
C LYS A 38 57.54 -43.61 -8.43
N LYS A 39 58.54 -43.34 -7.57
CA LYS A 39 58.35 -42.62 -6.30
C LYS A 39 57.86 -41.19 -6.53
N ARG A 40 58.36 -40.50 -7.57
CA ARG A 40 57.85 -39.18 -7.98
C ARG A 40 56.40 -39.26 -8.43
N GLN A 41 56.08 -40.18 -9.34
CA GLN A 41 54.70 -40.35 -9.83
C GLN A 41 53.71 -40.68 -8.70
N ASN A 42 54.09 -41.58 -7.78
CA ASN A 42 53.26 -41.91 -6.62
C ASN A 42 53.08 -40.71 -5.68
N LYS A 43 54.13 -39.91 -5.45
CA LYS A 43 54.04 -38.68 -4.68
C LYS A 43 53.09 -37.68 -5.34
N ASP A 44 53.26 -37.44 -6.64
CA ASP A 44 52.45 -36.50 -7.41
C ASP A 44 50.97 -36.94 -7.43
N LEU A 45 50.70 -38.25 -7.53
CA LEU A 45 49.34 -38.80 -7.45
C LEU A 45 48.71 -38.60 -6.06
N ILE A 46 49.48 -38.81 -4.99
CA ILE A 46 49.00 -38.60 -3.62
C ILE A 46 48.75 -37.11 -3.36
N GLU A 47 49.65 -36.23 -3.80
CA GLU A 47 49.49 -34.78 -3.67
C GLU A 47 48.29 -34.29 -4.49
N LEU A 48 48.09 -34.82 -5.69
CA LEU A 48 46.92 -34.50 -6.53
C LEU A 48 45.62 -34.94 -5.85
N GLN A 49 45.57 -36.16 -5.30
CA GLN A 49 44.40 -36.65 -4.58
C GLN A 49 44.10 -35.78 -3.34
N ALA A 50 45.13 -35.43 -2.56
CA ALA A 50 44.98 -34.55 -1.40
C ALA A 50 44.49 -33.15 -1.78
N LEU A 51 44.94 -32.60 -2.92
CA LEU A 51 44.50 -31.30 -3.42
C LEU A 51 43.04 -31.35 -3.88
N ILE A 52 42.64 -32.44 -4.55
CA ILE A 52 41.27 -32.70 -4.97
C ILE A 52 40.35 -32.76 -3.75
N ASP A 53 40.68 -33.60 -2.76
CA ASP A 53 39.86 -33.78 -1.56
C ASP A 53 39.77 -32.49 -0.73
N SER A 54 40.88 -31.76 -0.59
CA SER A 54 40.91 -30.44 0.06
C SER A 54 39.99 -29.44 -0.63
N HIS A 55 39.98 -29.38 -1.96
CA HIS A 55 39.11 -28.47 -2.70
C HIS A 55 37.62 -28.84 -2.54
N PHE A 56 37.28 -30.13 -2.61
CA PHE A 56 35.89 -30.56 -2.43
C PHE A 56 35.38 -30.34 -1.01
N GLU A 57 36.17 -30.66 0.01
CA GLU A 57 35.80 -30.43 1.41
C GLU A 57 35.70 -28.93 1.74
N ALA A 58 36.62 -28.11 1.24
CA ALA A 58 36.55 -26.66 1.40
C ALA A 58 35.27 -26.09 0.78
N ARG A 59 34.95 -26.51 -0.46
CA ARG A 59 33.76 -26.04 -1.16
C ARG A 59 32.47 -26.52 -0.51
N LYS A 60 32.42 -27.79 -0.09
CA LYS A 60 31.27 -28.36 0.62
C LYS A 60 31.00 -27.60 1.91
N LYS A 61 32.05 -27.32 2.69
CA LYS A 61 31.95 -26.55 3.93
C LYS A 61 31.46 -25.12 3.67
N GLU A 62 31.99 -24.45 2.64
CA GLU A 62 31.53 -23.12 2.23
C GLU A 62 30.05 -23.12 1.80
N GLU A 63 29.63 -24.13 1.02
CA GLU A 63 28.25 -24.28 0.57
C GLU A 63 27.29 -24.52 1.75
N GLU A 64 27.67 -25.36 2.71
CA GLU A 64 26.92 -25.61 3.94
C GLU A 64 26.78 -24.32 4.78
N GLU A 65 27.86 -23.55 4.96
CA GLU A 65 27.86 -22.28 5.67
C GLU A 65 26.97 -21.24 4.96
N LEU A 66 27.05 -21.17 3.63
CA LEU A 66 26.23 -20.27 2.82
C LEU A 66 24.74 -20.64 2.90
N MET A 67 24.42 -21.94 2.86
CA MET A 67 23.06 -22.44 3.02
C MET A 67 22.50 -22.13 4.41
N ALA A 68 23.26 -22.38 5.47
CA ALA A 68 22.87 -22.06 6.84
C ALA A 68 22.64 -20.54 7.04
N LEU A 69 23.47 -19.70 6.41
CA LEU A 69 23.31 -18.25 6.45
C LEU A 69 22.04 -17.81 5.71
N LYS A 70 21.78 -18.36 4.52
CA LYS A 70 20.55 -18.11 3.75
C LYS A 70 19.31 -18.49 4.53
N GLU A 71 19.30 -19.67 5.15
CA GLU A 71 18.18 -20.15 5.98
C GLU A 71 17.93 -19.19 7.16
N ARG A 72 18.98 -18.71 7.84
CA ARG A 72 18.85 -17.73 8.93
C ARG A 72 18.35 -16.36 8.47
N ILE A 73 18.70 -15.94 7.25
CA ILE A 73 18.17 -14.71 6.65
C ILE A 73 16.69 -14.89 6.31
N GLU A 74 16.34 -16.03 5.71
CA GLU A 74 14.96 -16.32 5.31
C GLU A 74 14.04 -16.42 6.53
N LYS A 75 14.47 -17.13 7.59
CA LYS A 75 13.76 -17.17 8.87
C LYS A 75 13.54 -15.77 9.46
N ARG A 76 14.54 -14.88 9.40
CA ARG A 76 14.38 -13.48 9.86
C ARG A 76 13.47 -12.65 8.96
N ARG A 77 13.33 -13.00 7.67
CA ARG A 77 12.39 -12.34 6.76
C ARG A 77 10.96 -12.80 7.04
N THR A 78 10.75 -14.10 7.21
CA THR A 78 9.43 -14.65 7.55
C THR A 78 8.95 -14.14 8.91
N GLU A 79 9.80 -14.13 9.94
CA GLU A 79 9.46 -13.55 11.25
C GLU A 79 9.06 -12.06 11.16
N ARG A 80 9.76 -11.26 10.34
CA ARG A 80 9.39 -9.85 10.12
C ARG A 80 8.06 -9.71 9.37
N ALA A 81 7.83 -10.55 8.36
CA ALA A 81 6.57 -10.57 7.62
C ALA A 81 5.40 -10.96 8.54
N ASP A 82 5.59 -11.95 9.40
CA ASP A 82 4.60 -12.37 10.39
C ASP A 82 4.34 -11.28 11.43
N GLN A 83 5.37 -10.61 11.94
CA GLN A 83 5.19 -9.45 12.84
C GLN A 83 4.39 -8.33 12.17
N GLN A 84 4.63 -8.04 10.89
CA GLN A 84 3.84 -7.05 10.15
C GLN A 84 2.39 -7.51 9.97
N ARG A 85 2.16 -8.78 9.64
CA ARG A 85 0.81 -9.34 9.51
C ARG A 85 0.04 -9.24 10.82
N ILE A 86 0.65 -9.64 11.94
CA ILE A 86 0.03 -9.56 13.28
C ILE A 86 -0.27 -8.11 13.66
N ARG A 87 0.64 -7.16 13.38
CA ARG A 87 0.37 -5.73 13.63
C ARG A 87 -0.78 -5.21 12.77
N ALA A 88 -0.82 -5.56 11.49
CA ALA A 88 -1.90 -5.17 10.60
C ALA A 88 -3.25 -5.75 11.02
N GLU A 89 -3.28 -7.02 11.46
CA GLU A 89 -4.47 -7.68 11.96
C GLU A 89 -4.97 -7.04 13.27
N LYS A 90 -4.08 -6.78 14.24
CA LYS A 90 -4.43 -6.07 15.48
C LYS A 90 -4.96 -4.67 15.24
N GLU A 91 -4.38 -3.91 14.30
CA GLU A 91 -4.89 -2.59 13.96
C GLU A 91 -6.26 -2.69 13.28
N LYS A 92 -6.44 -3.65 12.37
CA LYS A 92 -7.73 -3.90 11.71
C LYS A 92 -8.81 -4.28 12.73
N GLU A 93 -8.49 -5.13 13.70
CA GLU A 93 -9.40 -5.52 14.79
C GLU A 93 -9.76 -4.32 15.67
N ARG A 94 -8.78 -3.48 16.02
CA ARG A 94 -9.01 -2.26 16.80
C ARG A 94 -9.93 -1.28 16.05
N GLN A 95 -9.71 -1.09 14.75
CA GLN A 95 -10.58 -0.26 13.91
C GLN A 95 -11.98 -0.86 13.78
N ALA A 96 -12.09 -2.18 13.63
CA ALA A 96 -13.38 -2.88 13.57
C ALA A 96 -14.16 -2.72 14.89
N ARG A 97 -13.51 -2.89 16.05
CA ARG A 97 -14.14 -2.69 17.37
C ARG A 97 -14.62 -1.27 17.58
N LEU A 98 -13.84 -0.27 17.16
CA LEU A 98 -14.24 1.15 17.22
C LEU A 98 -15.42 1.44 16.28
N ALA A 99 -15.42 0.85 15.09
CA ALA A 99 -16.52 0.98 14.14
C ALA A 99 -17.80 0.31 14.65
N GLU A 100 -17.70 -0.86 15.27
CA GLU A 100 -18.81 -1.60 15.86
C GLU A 100 -19.37 -0.88 17.10
N GLU A 101 -18.51 -0.38 17.99
CA GLU A 101 -18.95 0.40 19.15
C GLU A 101 -19.64 1.70 18.71
N LYS A 102 -19.12 2.36 17.68
CA LYS A 102 -19.75 3.54 17.09
C LYS A 102 -21.08 3.19 16.42
N ALA A 103 -21.15 2.08 15.69
CA ALA A 103 -22.39 1.60 15.08
C ALA A 103 -23.45 1.28 16.14
N ARG A 104 -23.08 0.63 17.25
CA ARG A 104 -24.00 0.32 18.36
C ARG A 104 -24.49 1.60 19.05
N ARG A 105 -23.62 2.57 19.30
CA ARG A 105 -24.02 3.89 19.83
C ARG A 105 -24.95 4.64 18.86
N GLU A 106 -24.66 4.58 17.55
CA GLU A 106 -25.53 5.18 16.53
C GLU A 106 -26.88 4.48 16.43
N GLU A 107 -26.95 3.17 16.62
CA GLU A 107 -28.19 2.39 16.66
C GLU A 107 -29.02 2.70 17.91
N ASP A 108 -28.39 2.74 19.10
CA ASP A 108 -29.05 3.11 20.35
C ASP A 108 -29.56 4.57 20.32
N GLU A 109 -28.77 5.49 19.78
CA GLU A 109 -29.17 6.89 19.63
C GLU A 109 -30.26 7.07 18.55
N ALA A 110 -30.20 6.29 17.46
CA ALA A 110 -31.26 6.28 16.44
C ALA A 110 -32.57 5.71 17.00
N LYS A 111 -32.50 4.65 17.81
CA LYS A 111 -33.68 4.08 18.48
C LYS A 111 -34.29 5.05 19.48
N ARG A 112 -33.47 5.69 20.33
CA ARG A 112 -33.93 6.73 21.25
C ARG A 112 -34.53 7.93 20.53
N ARG A 113 -33.91 8.42 19.44
CA ARG A 113 -34.47 9.50 18.62
C ARG A 113 -35.78 9.09 17.94
N ALA A 114 -35.90 7.85 17.48
CA ALA A 114 -37.13 7.34 16.88
C ALA A 114 -38.27 7.23 17.92
N GLU A 115 -37.96 6.80 19.15
CA GLU A 115 -38.90 6.76 20.26
C GLU A 115 -39.34 8.16 20.70
N ASP A 116 -38.40 9.11 20.83
CA ASP A 116 -38.67 10.51 21.14
C ASP A 116 -39.48 11.19 20.02
N ASP A 117 -39.15 10.96 18.74
CA ASP A 117 -39.89 11.51 17.59
C ASP A 117 -41.27 10.86 17.44
N MET A 118 -41.43 9.59 17.78
CA MET A 118 -42.75 8.94 17.84
C MET A 118 -43.60 9.50 18.98
N LYS A 119 -43.01 9.73 20.15
CA LYS A 119 -43.68 10.36 21.30
C LYS A 119 -44.04 11.82 21.00
N LYS A 120 -43.14 12.55 20.31
CA LYS A 120 -43.35 13.92 19.86
C LYS A 120 -44.40 13.99 18.74
N LYS A 121 -44.38 13.09 17.75
CA LYS A 121 -45.44 12.97 16.72
C LYS A 121 -46.78 12.63 17.35
N LYS A 122 -46.85 11.71 18.32
CA LYS A 122 -48.08 11.45 19.09
C LYS A 122 -48.58 12.70 19.82
N ALA A 123 -47.69 13.47 20.44
CA ALA A 123 -48.05 14.72 21.11
C ALA A 123 -48.45 15.86 20.14
N LEU A 124 -47.86 15.93 18.94
CA LEU A 124 -48.09 16.99 17.97
C LEU A 124 -49.19 16.68 16.96
N SER A 125 -49.52 15.40 16.76
CA SER A 125 -50.75 15.00 16.07
C SER A 125 -51.99 15.45 16.85
N SER A 126 -51.82 15.85 18.12
CA SER A 126 -52.83 16.56 18.93
C SER A 126 -52.88 18.08 18.70
N MET A 127 -51.90 18.71 18.02
CA MET A 127 -51.78 20.18 17.86
C MET A 127 -51.84 20.70 16.41
N GLY A 128 -52.42 19.92 15.49
CA GLY A 128 -52.87 20.43 14.19
C GLY A 128 -51.86 20.35 13.03
N ALA A 129 -52.41 20.35 11.81
CA ALA A 129 -51.77 19.91 10.57
C ALA A 129 -50.55 20.73 10.11
N THR A 130 -50.39 21.96 10.57
CA THR A 130 -49.30 22.86 10.15
C THR A 130 -47.93 22.50 10.74
N TYR A 131 -47.88 22.02 11.99
CA TYR A 131 -46.63 21.63 12.65
C TYR A 131 -46.05 20.32 12.08
N SER A 132 -46.93 19.41 11.62
CA SER A 132 -46.54 18.14 10.99
C SER A 132 -45.70 18.32 9.72
N SER A 133 -45.96 19.38 8.93
CA SER A 133 -45.17 19.63 7.70
C SER A 133 -43.75 20.15 7.99
N TYR A 134 -43.55 20.89 9.09
CA TYR A 134 -42.25 21.42 9.48
C TYR A 134 -41.31 20.30 9.96
N LEU A 135 -41.85 19.35 10.73
CA LEU A 135 -41.09 18.16 11.14
C LEU A 135 -40.73 17.27 9.94
N ALA A 136 -41.63 17.06 8.98
CA ALA A 136 -41.33 16.28 7.78
C ALA A 136 -40.18 16.89 6.94
N LYS A 137 -40.10 18.23 6.86
CA LYS A 137 -38.99 18.93 6.19
C LYS A 137 -37.67 18.85 6.96
N ALA A 138 -37.72 18.85 8.29
CA ALA A 138 -36.54 18.69 9.14
C ALA A 138 -35.98 17.25 9.10
N ASP A 139 -36.85 16.25 9.01
CA ASP A 139 -36.49 14.83 8.97
C ASP A 139 -35.86 14.43 7.61
N GLN A 140 -36.39 14.98 6.51
CA GLN A 140 -35.79 14.85 5.17
C GLN A 140 -34.36 15.41 5.08
N LYS A 141 -33.99 16.35 5.96
CA LYS A 141 -32.64 16.96 6.03
C LYS A 141 -31.68 16.17 6.95
N ARG A 142 -32.19 15.30 7.82
CA ARG A 142 -31.42 14.55 8.84
C ARG A 142 -31.16 13.09 8.49
N GLY A 143 -31.85 12.51 7.51
CA GLY A 143 -31.58 11.16 7.02
C GLY A 143 -30.26 11.10 6.22
N LYS A 144 -29.57 9.94 6.29
CA LYS A 144 -28.29 9.53 5.66
C LYS A 144 -28.19 9.68 4.13
N LYS A 145 -28.79 10.70 3.51
CA LYS A 145 -28.54 11.06 2.12
C LYS A 145 -27.27 11.89 2.10
N GLN A 146 -26.23 11.31 1.50
CA GLN A 146 -24.99 12.01 1.21
C GLN A 146 -25.34 13.37 0.61
N THR A 147 -24.89 14.45 1.25
CA THR A 147 -25.29 15.79 0.81
C THR A 147 -24.84 16.00 -0.63
N ALA A 148 -25.53 16.83 -1.41
CA ALA A 148 -25.12 17.11 -2.80
C ALA A 148 -23.63 17.57 -2.87
N ARG A 149 -23.13 18.19 -1.79
CA ARG A 149 -21.73 18.56 -1.60
C ARG A 149 -20.82 17.35 -1.42
N GLU A 150 -21.18 16.41 -0.57
CA GLU A 150 -20.41 15.17 -0.36
C GLU A 150 -20.40 14.28 -1.60
N LEU A 151 -21.53 14.15 -2.30
CA LEU A 151 -21.61 13.39 -3.55
C LEU A 151 -20.70 14.03 -4.62
N LYS A 152 -20.75 15.36 -4.77
CA LYS A 152 -19.83 16.08 -5.67
C LYS A 152 -18.37 15.85 -5.29
N LYS A 153 -18.04 15.90 -3.99
CA LYS A 153 -16.67 15.67 -3.51
C LYS A 153 -16.21 14.25 -3.81
N LYS A 154 -17.08 13.25 -3.59
CA LYS A 154 -16.81 11.85 -3.90
C LYS A 154 -16.55 11.65 -5.40
N VAL A 155 -17.46 12.11 -6.26
CA VAL A 155 -17.32 11.97 -7.72
C VAL A 155 -16.05 12.67 -8.24
N LEU A 156 -15.70 13.84 -7.71
CA LEU A 156 -14.46 14.54 -8.10
C LEU A 156 -13.21 13.82 -7.61
N ALA A 157 -13.25 13.21 -6.41
CA ALA A 157 -12.16 12.39 -5.92
C ALA A 157 -11.96 11.13 -6.78
N ASP A 158 -13.05 10.44 -7.13
CA ASP A 158 -13.02 9.23 -7.97
C ASP A 158 -12.47 9.53 -9.39
N ARG A 159 -12.76 10.72 -9.94
CA ARG A 159 -12.21 11.17 -11.23
C ARG A 159 -10.74 11.58 -11.18
N ARG A 160 -10.22 11.94 -9.99
CA ARG A 160 -8.86 12.43 -9.84
C ARG A 160 -7.88 11.26 -9.73
N LYS A 161 -7.17 10.98 -10.81
CA LYS A 161 -6.07 10.00 -10.80
C LYS A 161 -4.85 10.60 -10.06
N PRO A 162 -4.26 9.89 -9.10
CA PRO A 162 -3.03 10.35 -8.47
C PRO A 162 -1.90 10.41 -9.50
N LEU A 163 -1.12 11.49 -9.45
CA LEU A 163 -0.01 11.71 -10.38
C LEU A 163 1.27 11.14 -9.74
N ASN A 164 1.83 10.11 -10.34
CA ASN A 164 3.11 9.53 -9.91
C ASN A 164 4.16 9.77 -11.00
N ILE A 165 5.01 10.78 -10.79
CA ILE A 165 5.96 11.27 -11.81
C ILE A 165 7.41 11.29 -11.34
N ASP A 166 7.68 11.08 -10.04
CA ASP A 166 9.00 11.30 -9.43
C ASP A 166 10.11 10.36 -9.93
N HIS A 167 9.73 9.26 -10.58
CA HIS A 167 10.61 8.22 -11.07
C HIS A 167 10.62 8.10 -12.61
N LEU A 168 10.03 9.08 -13.32
CA LEU A 168 9.95 9.08 -14.78
C LEU A 168 11.16 9.81 -15.41
N SER A 169 11.61 9.32 -16.58
CA SER A 169 12.60 9.99 -17.43
C SER A 169 12.00 11.20 -18.16
N GLU A 170 12.85 12.10 -18.67
CA GLU A 170 12.41 13.34 -19.33
C GLU A 170 11.41 13.09 -20.48
N ASP A 171 11.69 12.11 -21.34
CA ASP A 171 10.79 11.78 -22.46
C ASP A 171 9.41 11.33 -21.97
N LYS A 172 9.35 10.50 -20.93
CA LYS A 172 8.08 10.05 -20.33
C LYS A 172 7.34 11.19 -19.62
N LEU A 173 8.07 12.16 -19.05
CA LEU A 173 7.47 13.36 -18.47
C LEU A 173 6.84 14.24 -19.55
N ARG A 174 7.48 14.37 -20.73
CA ARG A 174 6.92 15.09 -21.89
C ARG A 174 5.63 14.44 -22.39
N GLU A 175 5.62 13.12 -22.50
CA GLU A 175 4.41 12.36 -22.85
C GLU A 175 3.29 12.57 -21.83
N LYS A 176 3.59 12.48 -20.52
CA LYS A 176 2.58 12.72 -19.48
C LYS A 176 2.08 14.14 -19.43
N ALA A 177 2.93 15.14 -19.69
CA ALA A 177 2.49 16.52 -19.82
C ALA A 177 1.50 16.69 -20.97
N LYS A 178 1.75 16.04 -22.11
CA LYS A 178 0.84 16.07 -23.27
C LYS A 178 -0.50 15.38 -22.95
N GLU A 179 -0.48 14.21 -22.32
CA GLU A 179 -1.71 13.52 -21.90
C GLU A 179 -2.55 14.37 -20.92
N MET A 180 -1.89 15.03 -19.95
CA MET A 180 -2.57 15.92 -19.00
C MET A 180 -3.17 17.15 -19.71
N TRP A 181 -2.47 17.69 -20.70
CA TRP A 181 -2.94 18.79 -21.53
C TRP A 181 -4.17 18.40 -22.34
N ASP A 182 -4.10 17.27 -23.05
CA ASP A 182 -5.22 16.76 -23.85
C ASP A 182 -6.45 16.49 -22.97
N TRP A 183 -6.24 15.96 -21.76
CA TRP A 183 -7.32 15.76 -20.78
C TRP A 183 -7.93 17.08 -20.29
N LEU A 184 -7.12 18.12 -20.08
CA LEU A 184 -7.61 19.45 -19.73
C LEU A 184 -8.47 20.04 -20.85
N CYS A 185 -7.98 20.00 -22.10
CA CYS A 185 -8.71 20.49 -23.27
C CYS A 185 -10.05 19.75 -23.45
N HIS A 186 -10.06 18.44 -23.23
CA HIS A 186 -11.30 17.66 -23.24
C HIS A 186 -12.31 18.14 -22.20
N LEU A 187 -11.89 18.33 -20.93
CA LEU A 187 -12.75 18.84 -19.87
C LEU A 187 -13.26 20.26 -20.13
N GLU A 188 -12.44 21.13 -20.74
CA GLU A 188 -12.85 22.47 -21.15
C GLU A 188 -13.91 22.43 -22.25
N THR A 189 -13.77 21.53 -23.21
CA THR A 189 -14.75 21.31 -24.27
C THR A 189 -16.08 20.84 -23.69
N GLU A 190 -16.09 19.82 -22.84
CA GLU A 190 -17.31 19.34 -22.17
C GLU A 190 -17.99 20.46 -21.37
N LYS A 191 -17.20 21.26 -20.63
CA LYS A 191 -17.71 22.41 -19.88
C LYS A 191 -18.40 23.42 -20.80
N TYR A 192 -17.80 23.72 -21.95
CA TYR A 192 -18.38 24.63 -22.93
C TYR A 192 -19.72 24.10 -23.46
N GLU A 193 -19.77 22.83 -23.86
CA GLU A 193 -21.02 22.19 -24.32
C GLU A 193 -22.12 22.24 -23.26
N TYR A 194 -21.79 21.95 -22.00
CA TYR A 194 -22.75 22.07 -20.89
C TYR A 194 -23.24 23.51 -20.68
N LEU A 195 -22.37 24.50 -20.84
CA LEU A 195 -22.76 25.91 -20.71
C LEU A 195 -23.72 26.33 -21.84
N GLU A 196 -23.44 25.95 -23.08
CA GLU A 196 -24.34 26.23 -24.22
C GLU A 196 -25.67 25.51 -24.08
N LYS A 197 -25.65 24.24 -23.66
CA LYS A 197 -26.87 23.47 -23.35
C LYS A 197 -27.70 24.15 -22.25
N MET A 198 -27.05 24.62 -21.18
CA MET A 198 -27.73 25.34 -20.10
C MET A 198 -28.33 26.67 -20.57
N LYS A 199 -27.66 27.42 -21.45
CA LYS A 199 -28.21 28.64 -22.06
C LYS A 199 -29.46 28.31 -22.87
N ARG A 200 -29.40 27.27 -23.71
CA ARG A 200 -30.56 26.84 -24.51
C ARG A 200 -31.74 26.42 -23.63
N GLN A 201 -31.49 25.61 -22.61
CA GLN A 201 -32.52 25.17 -21.67
C GLN A 201 -33.16 26.33 -20.92
N LYS A 202 -32.39 27.36 -20.54
CA LYS A 202 -32.95 28.59 -19.93
C LYS A 202 -33.93 29.30 -20.85
N TYR A 203 -33.59 29.42 -22.14
CA TYR A 203 -34.48 29.99 -23.15
C TYR A 203 -35.75 29.16 -23.32
N ASP A 204 -35.61 27.83 -23.45
CA ASP A 204 -36.77 26.94 -23.60
C ASP A 204 -37.70 27.00 -22.39
N ILE A 205 -37.16 27.04 -21.16
CA ILE A 205 -37.94 27.23 -19.93
C ILE A 205 -38.70 28.56 -19.95
N LEU A 206 -38.05 29.65 -20.37
CA LEU A 206 -38.70 30.97 -20.46
C LEU A 206 -39.86 30.95 -21.46
N SER A 207 -39.63 30.41 -22.65
CA SER A 207 -40.64 30.26 -23.69
C SER A 207 -41.83 29.40 -23.22
N LEU A 208 -41.55 28.26 -22.58
CA LEU A 208 -42.58 27.39 -22.02
C LEU A 208 -43.39 28.09 -20.92
N ARG A 209 -42.77 28.87 -20.05
CA ARG A 209 -43.48 29.67 -19.03
C ARG A 209 -44.46 30.65 -19.68
N CYS A 210 -44.02 31.40 -20.70
CA CYS A 210 -44.90 32.31 -21.43
C CYS A 210 -46.07 31.57 -22.10
N ARG A 211 -45.83 30.39 -22.68
CA ARG A 211 -46.89 29.55 -23.28
C ARG A 211 -47.90 29.06 -22.25
N VAL A 212 -47.43 28.58 -21.09
CA VAL A 212 -48.29 28.14 -19.99
C VAL A 212 -49.14 29.29 -19.47
N GLU A 213 -48.57 30.48 -19.30
CA GLU A 213 -49.32 31.68 -18.90
C GLU A 213 -50.39 32.06 -19.92
N ALA A 214 -50.07 32.02 -21.22
CA ALA A 214 -51.03 32.30 -22.28
C ALA A 214 -52.21 31.32 -22.24
N ILE A 215 -51.96 30.00 -22.16
CA ILE A 215 -53.00 28.97 -22.07
C ILE A 215 -53.83 29.14 -20.79
N SER A 216 -53.19 29.44 -19.66
CA SER A 216 -53.86 29.64 -18.38
C SER A 216 -54.80 30.85 -18.37
N LYS A 217 -54.49 31.91 -19.12
CA LYS A 217 -55.36 33.09 -19.28
C LYS A 217 -56.65 32.76 -20.03
N PHE A 218 -56.61 31.83 -20.99
CA PHE A 218 -57.81 31.36 -21.70
C PHE A 218 -58.63 30.35 -20.87
N SER A 219 -57.97 29.49 -20.09
CA SER A 219 -58.62 28.55 -19.17
C SER A 219 -59.46 29.27 -18.09
N LYS A 220 -58.96 30.38 -17.52
CA LYS A 220 -59.71 31.18 -16.54
C LYS A 220 -60.95 31.88 -17.13
N LYS A 221 -60.98 32.15 -18.44
CA LYS A 221 -62.18 32.69 -19.12
C LYS A 221 -63.19 31.61 -19.51
N ALA A 222 -62.77 30.34 -19.66
CA ALA A 222 -63.67 29.22 -19.93
C ALA A 222 -64.49 28.80 -18.70
N GLY A 223 -64.03 29.10 -17.48
CA GLY A 223 -64.80 28.88 -16.24
C GLY A 223 -65.91 29.92 -15.97
N ALA A 224 -66.02 30.98 -16.78
CA ALA A 224 -67.00 32.06 -16.59
C ALA A 224 -68.23 31.96 -17.51
N LYS A 225 -68.35 30.93 -18.36
CA LYS A 225 -69.55 30.66 -19.16
C LYS A 225 -69.93 29.19 -19.06
N GLY A 226 -70.97 28.89 -18.28
CA GLY A 226 -71.58 27.55 -18.32
C GLY A 226 -72.18 27.05 -17.01
N LYS A 227 -72.91 27.88 -16.26
CA LYS A 227 -73.96 27.38 -15.36
C LYS A 227 -75.31 27.66 -16.00
N VAL A 228 -75.56 27.04 -17.16
CA VAL A 228 -76.93 26.93 -17.69
C VAL A 228 -77.55 25.79 -16.89
N GLY A 229 -78.23 26.14 -15.81
CA GLY A 229 -79.03 25.22 -15.03
C GLY A 229 -80.05 24.56 -15.93
N GLY A 230 -80.03 23.22 -15.94
CA GLY A 230 -81.00 22.44 -16.68
C GLY A 230 -82.42 22.73 -16.23
N ARG A 231 -83.32 22.88 -17.21
CA ARG A 231 -84.73 22.53 -17.09
C ARG A 231 -85.29 22.36 -18.50
N TRP A 232 -85.16 21.16 -19.04
CA TRP A 232 -86.01 20.73 -20.15
C TRP A 232 -87.24 20.07 -19.53
N LYS A 233 -88.40 20.52 -19.98
CA LYS A 233 -89.74 20.11 -19.57
C LYS A 233 -90.38 19.41 -20.75
#